data_AF-A0A8B6GKZ7-F1
#
_entry.id   AF-A0A8B6GKZ7-F1
#
_cell.length_a   1.000
_cell.length_b   1.000
_cell.length_c   1.000
_cell.angle_alpha   90.00
_cell.angle_beta   90.00
_cell.angle_gamma   90.00
#
_symmetry.space_group_name_H-M   'P 1'
#
loop_
_entity.id
_entity.type
_entity.pdbx_description
1 polymer ?
#
loop_
_entity_poly.entity_id
_entity_poly.type
_entity_poly.pdbx_seq_one_letter_code
_entity_poly.pdbx_strand_id
1 'polypeptide(L)'
;MFVTAKNFSQLNHSIFLSALGTQEGETAEVADEARETYPDVDYSIADYVAAIYLNKWYIAQIKTIDIEDNTIEISFLEKKKAMFQWPSRSDIIWVDRKDILCKISNPQPSGKSKRMLKVNHEDAAKIEKLYSNKN
;
A
#
# COMPACT_ATOMS: atom_id res chain seq x y z
N MET A 1 43.84 1.88 24.01
CA MET A 1 43.90 3.32 24.36
C MET A 1 44.23 4.08 23.08
N PHE A 2 43.52 5.19 22.84
CA PHE A 2 43.66 6.16 21.72
C PHE A 2 42.94 5.91 20.38
N VAL A 3 41.75 6.54 20.33
CA VAL A 3 41.04 7.29 19.25
C VAL A 3 42.00 7.85 18.16
N THR A 4 41.64 7.94 16.87
CA THR A 4 41.16 9.17 16.15
C THR A 4 41.17 8.86 14.64
N ALA A 5 40.03 8.78 13.92
CA ALA A 5 39.22 9.81 13.25
C ALA A 5 39.78 10.42 11.93
N LYS A 6 38.91 10.35 10.90
CA LYS A 6 38.58 11.35 9.85
C LYS A 6 39.37 11.44 8.52
N ASN A 7 38.54 11.57 7.47
CA ASN A 7 38.65 12.46 6.30
C ASN A 7 39.75 12.10 5.27
N PHE A 8 39.63 12.37 3.97
CA PHE A 8 38.67 13.16 3.19
C PHE A 8 38.79 12.66 1.73
N SER A 9 37.66 12.61 1.03
CA SER A 9 37.60 12.49 -0.43
C SER A 9 38.24 13.72 -1.09
N GLN A 10 39.16 13.53 -2.02
CA GLN A 10 39.27 14.33 -3.26
C GLN A 10 40.08 13.53 -4.30
N LEU A 11 39.58 13.47 -5.53
CA LEU A 11 40.28 13.98 -6.72
C LEU A 11 39.31 13.93 -7.91
N ASN A 12 38.82 15.12 -8.27
CA ASN A 12 38.21 15.41 -9.56
C ASN A 12 39.31 15.55 -10.62
N HIS A 13 39.10 15.03 -11.82
CA HIS A 13 39.01 15.80 -13.07
C HIS A 13 39.32 14.89 -14.27
N SER A 14 38.34 14.74 -15.15
CA SER A 14 38.43 15.08 -16.59
C SER A 14 37.36 14.30 -17.35
N ILE A 15 36.25 14.96 -17.69
CA ILE A 15 35.42 14.52 -18.80
C ILE A 15 35.28 15.68 -19.78
N PHE A 16 35.56 15.32 -21.01
CA PHE A 16 35.85 16.08 -22.20
C PHE A 16 34.58 16.76 -22.73
N LEU A 17 34.69 18.04 -23.11
CA LEU A 17 33.66 18.83 -23.78
C LEU A 17 33.76 18.66 -25.30
N SER A 18 32.66 18.25 -25.94
CA SER A 18 32.35 18.44 -27.37
C SER A 18 30.99 17.80 -27.64
N ALA A 19 30.02 18.30 -28.41
CA ALA A 19 29.77 19.59 -29.05
C ALA A 19 28.30 19.53 -29.55
N LEU A 20 27.60 20.68 -29.50
CA LEU A 20 26.51 21.16 -30.36
C LEU A 20 25.33 20.24 -30.77
N GLY A 21 24.13 20.71 -30.45
CA GLY A 21 22.88 20.30 -31.08
C GLY A 21 21.68 21.05 -30.52
N THR A 22 21.54 22.34 -30.84
CA THR A 22 20.29 23.09 -30.66
C THR A 22 19.27 22.61 -31.68
N GLN A 23 18.10 22.17 -31.22
CA GLN A 23 16.85 22.35 -31.95
C GLN A 23 15.81 22.90 -30.97
N GLU A 24 15.22 24.01 -31.39
CA GLU A 24 14.18 24.76 -30.71
C GLU A 24 12.81 24.14 -31.01
N GLY A 25 11.90 24.25 -30.03
CA GLY A 25 10.46 24.33 -30.25
C GLY A 25 9.70 23.01 -30.27
N GLU A 26 9.00 22.71 -29.17
CA GLU A 26 7.53 22.59 -29.23
C GLU A 26 6.96 22.70 -27.80
N THR A 27 6.04 23.66 -27.64
CA THR A 27 5.21 23.81 -26.44
C THR A 27 4.23 22.64 -26.36
N ALA A 28 4.27 21.90 -25.27
CA ALA A 28 3.12 21.15 -24.77
C ALA A 28 3.12 21.20 -23.24
N GLU A 29 2.29 22.11 -22.74
CA GLU A 29 1.75 22.10 -21.40
C GLU A 29 1.09 20.74 -21.15
N VAL A 30 1.51 19.98 -20.14
CA VAL A 30 0.55 19.17 -19.39
C VAL A 30 1.03 18.87 -17.97
N ALA A 31 0.18 19.34 -17.06
CA ALA A 31 -0.11 18.82 -15.73
C ALA A 31 1.04 18.75 -14.73
N ASP A 32 0.95 19.67 -13.78
CA ASP A 32 1.20 19.46 -12.35
C ASP A 32 0.60 18.10 -11.91
N GLU A 33 1.28 17.00 -12.22
CA GLU A 33 0.96 15.70 -11.65
C GLU A 33 1.41 15.76 -10.20
N ALA A 34 0.47 16.17 -9.33
CA ALA A 34 0.53 15.88 -7.91
C ALA A 34 0.86 14.39 -7.78
N ARG A 35 2.16 14.10 -7.61
CA ARG A 35 2.67 12.78 -7.30
C ARG A 35 2.09 12.49 -5.94
N GLU A 36 0.90 11.92 -5.92
CA GLU A 36 0.19 11.56 -4.70
C GLU A 36 1.16 10.69 -3.91
N THR A 37 1.75 11.30 -2.90
CA THR A 37 2.58 10.60 -1.93
C THR A 37 1.61 9.74 -1.14
N TYR A 38 1.38 8.52 -1.61
CA TYR A 38 0.70 7.50 -0.86
C TYR A 38 1.45 7.32 0.46
N PRO A 39 0.75 7.12 1.57
CA PRO A 39 1.43 6.81 2.82
C PRO A 39 2.32 5.59 2.55
N ASP A 40 3.60 5.75 2.87
CA ASP A 40 4.68 4.77 2.68
C ASP A 40 4.47 3.61 3.67
N VAL A 41 3.36 2.89 3.49
CA VAL A 41 3.02 1.71 4.27
C VAL A 41 3.47 0.53 3.44
N ASP A 42 4.57 -0.06 3.87
CA ASP A 42 5.06 -1.31 3.30
C ASP A 42 4.02 -2.42 3.51
N TYR A 43 3.32 -2.75 2.43
CA TYR A 43 2.41 -3.88 2.38
C TYR A 43 3.18 -5.15 2.07
N SER A 44 2.90 -6.23 2.80
CA SER A 44 3.46 -7.55 2.53
C SER A 44 2.38 -8.55 2.11
N ILE A 45 2.78 -9.55 1.33
CA ILE A 45 1.89 -10.67 0.99
C ILE A 45 1.42 -11.35 2.28
N ALA A 46 0.17 -11.78 2.29
CA ALA A 46 -0.54 -12.38 3.43
C ALA A 46 -0.90 -11.43 4.58
N ASP A 47 -0.55 -10.15 4.51
CA ASP A 47 -1.06 -9.14 5.44
C ASP A 47 -2.57 -8.95 5.28
N TYR A 48 -3.21 -8.57 6.38
CA TYR A 48 -4.61 -8.19 6.38
C TYR A 48 -4.75 -6.69 6.29
N VAL A 49 -5.65 -6.24 5.42
CA VAL A 49 -5.90 -4.82 5.14
C VAL A 49 -7.39 -4.56 5.11
N ALA A 50 -7.75 -3.29 5.30
CA ALA A 50 -9.08 -2.80 5.01
C ALA A 50 -9.04 -2.04 3.68
N ALA A 51 -9.94 -2.39 2.77
CA ALA A 51 -10.04 -1.77 1.45
C ALA A 51 -11.47 -1.27 1.20
N ILE A 52 -11.60 -0.19 0.44
CA ILE A 52 -12.88 0.34 -0.02
C ILE A 52 -13.28 -0.36 -1.30
N TYR A 53 -14.52 -0.82 -1.37
CA TYR A 53 -15.13 -1.36 -2.58
C TYR A 53 -16.61 -0.97 -2.61
N LEU A 54 -17.10 -0.41 -3.72
CA LEU A 54 -18.49 0.03 -3.89
C LEU A 54 -19.01 0.89 -2.71
N ASN A 55 -18.22 1.90 -2.29
CA ASN A 55 -18.56 2.81 -1.18
C ASN A 55 -18.84 2.08 0.15
N LYS A 56 -18.21 0.95 0.36
CA LYS A 56 -18.20 0.21 1.63
C LYS A 56 -16.79 -0.29 1.89
N TRP A 57 -16.37 -0.33 3.14
CA TRP A 57 -15.09 -0.92 3.49
C TRP A 57 -15.25 -2.40 3.80
N TYR A 58 -14.28 -3.19 3.38
CA TYR A 58 -14.21 -4.62 3.59
C TYR A 58 -12.81 -4.99 4.09
N ILE A 59 -12.74 -6.11 4.81
CA ILE A 59 -11.46 -6.64 5.26
C ILE A 59 -11.00 -7.66 4.24
N ALA A 60 -9.74 -7.58 3.86
CA ALA A 60 -9.14 -8.46 2.88
C ALA A 60 -7.76 -8.93 3.32
N GLN A 61 -7.27 -9.99 2.68
CA GLN A 61 -5.87 -10.39 2.77
C GLN A 61 -5.18 -10.13 1.44
N ILE A 62 -3.97 -9.59 1.48
CA ILE A 62 -3.13 -9.39 0.31
C ILE A 62 -2.66 -10.75 -0.21
N LYS A 63 -2.90 -10.99 -1.51
CA LYS A 63 -2.40 -12.16 -2.23
C LYS A 63 -1.14 -11.82 -3.02
N THR A 64 -1.21 -10.75 -3.79
CA THR A 64 -0.14 -10.33 -4.70
C THR A 64 -0.05 -8.81 -4.69
N ILE A 65 1.14 -8.28 -4.93
CA ILE A 65 1.39 -6.84 -5.01
C ILE A 65 2.02 -6.58 -6.37
N ASP A 66 1.39 -5.72 -7.16
CA ASP A 66 1.98 -5.21 -8.39
C ASP A 66 2.58 -3.83 -8.12
N ILE A 67 3.88 -3.70 -8.38
CA ILE A 67 4.62 -2.46 -8.15
C ILE A 67 4.60 -1.60 -9.42
N GLU A 68 4.49 -2.20 -10.60
CA GLU A 68 4.48 -1.49 -11.87
C GLU A 68 3.16 -0.73 -12.04
N ASP A 69 2.05 -1.41 -11.79
CA ASP A 69 0.71 -0.83 -11.92
C ASP A 69 0.20 -0.18 -10.63
N ASN A 70 0.97 -0.26 -9.53
CA ASN A 70 0.58 0.24 -8.20
C ASN A 70 -0.79 -0.30 -7.74
N THR A 71 -1.09 -1.55 -8.09
CA THR A 71 -2.30 -2.26 -7.71
C THR A 71 -1.96 -3.42 -6.77
N ILE A 72 -2.94 -3.82 -5.96
CA ILE A 72 -2.79 -4.91 -5.01
C ILE A 72 -3.92 -5.89 -5.24
N GLU A 73 -3.56 -7.15 -5.43
CA GLU A 73 -4.51 -8.25 -5.46
C GLU A 73 -4.88 -8.63 -4.03
N ILE A 74 -6.14 -8.43 -3.68
CA ILE A 74 -6.66 -8.71 -2.35
C ILE A 74 -7.79 -9.72 -2.43
N SER A 75 -7.91 -10.54 -1.39
CA SER A 75 -9.03 -11.46 -1.22
C SER A 75 -9.91 -11.05 -0.05
N PHE A 76 -11.19 -10.78 -0.33
CA PHE A 76 -12.12 -10.29 0.67
C PHE A 76 -12.63 -11.37 1.62
N LEU A 77 -12.79 -10.98 2.87
CA LEU A 77 -13.48 -11.73 3.90
C LEU A 77 -14.96 -11.37 3.93
N GLU A 78 -15.80 -12.38 4.09
CA GLU A 78 -17.24 -12.22 4.26
C GLU A 78 -17.57 -11.98 5.74
N LYS A 79 -18.33 -10.93 6.03
CA LYS A 79 -18.83 -10.66 7.38
C LYS A 79 -20.03 -11.55 7.70
N LYS A 80 -19.89 -12.46 8.67
CA LYS A 80 -20.98 -13.25 9.25
C LYS A 80 -21.27 -12.84 10.68
N LYS A 81 -22.35 -12.06 10.85
CA LYS A 81 -22.78 -11.47 12.14
C LYS A 81 -21.66 -10.60 12.74
N ALA A 82 -21.02 -11.08 13.81
CA ALA A 82 -19.95 -10.40 14.52
C ALA A 82 -18.53 -10.93 14.18
N MET A 83 -18.44 -11.87 13.25
CA MET A 83 -17.18 -12.51 12.86
C MET A 83 -17.01 -12.44 11.35
N PHE A 84 -15.82 -12.76 10.89
CA PHE A 84 -15.44 -12.82 9.49
C PHE A 84 -15.11 -14.25 9.10
N GLN A 85 -15.30 -14.61 7.85
CA GLN A 85 -14.90 -15.91 7.32
C GLN A 85 -14.51 -15.78 5.85
N TRP A 86 -13.72 -16.73 5.37
CA TRP A 86 -13.48 -16.86 3.95
C TRP A 86 -14.78 -17.28 3.25
N PRO A 87 -15.19 -16.59 2.16
CA PRO A 87 -16.34 -17.02 1.38
C PRO A 87 -16.07 -18.38 0.74
N SER A 88 -17.14 -19.16 0.48
CA SER A 88 -17.02 -20.47 -0.18
C SER A 88 -16.40 -20.37 -1.57
N ARG A 89 -16.70 -19.28 -2.27
CA ARG A 89 -16.05 -18.89 -3.52
C ARG A 89 -15.15 -17.72 -3.21
N SER A 90 -13.85 -17.87 -3.43
CA SER A 90 -12.87 -16.81 -3.18
C SER A 90 -13.23 -15.57 -3.99
N ASP A 91 -13.43 -14.46 -3.28
CA ASP A 91 -13.61 -13.15 -3.86
C ASP A 91 -12.24 -12.49 -3.89
N ILE A 92 -11.66 -12.37 -5.09
CA ILE A 92 -10.30 -11.86 -5.33
C ILE A 92 -10.41 -10.78 -6.40
N ILE A 93 -9.84 -9.62 -6.13
CA ILE A 93 -9.87 -8.48 -7.03
C ILE A 93 -8.56 -7.70 -6.92
N TRP A 94 -8.23 -7.00 -8.00
CA TRP A 94 -7.19 -5.99 -8.03
C TRP A 94 -7.78 -4.64 -7.63
N VAL A 95 -7.21 -4.03 -6.58
CA VAL A 95 -7.58 -2.68 -6.15
C VAL A 95 -6.37 -1.78 -6.19
N ASP A 96 -6.61 -0.49 -6.43
CA ASP A 96 -5.56 0.51 -6.35
C ASP A 96 -5.07 0.64 -4.90
N ARG A 97 -3.78 0.95 -4.71
CA ARG A 97 -3.28 1.29 -3.36
C ARG A 97 -4.04 2.43 -2.71
N LYS A 98 -4.64 3.30 -3.52
CA LYS A 98 -5.49 4.40 -3.05
C LYS A 98 -6.71 3.90 -2.29
N ASP A 99 -7.26 2.74 -2.64
CA ASP A 99 -8.48 2.22 -2.00
C ASP A 99 -8.19 1.45 -0.70
N ILE A 100 -6.91 1.20 -0.41
CA ILE A 100 -6.51 0.63 0.88
C ILE A 100 -6.55 1.72 1.95
N LEU A 101 -7.32 1.48 3.00
CA LEU A 101 -7.47 2.39 4.14
C LEU A 101 -6.30 2.23 5.12
N CYS A 102 -6.08 1.00 5.59
CA CYS A 102 -5.06 0.69 6.57
C CYS A 102 -4.76 -0.81 6.63
N LYS A 103 -3.57 -1.13 7.12
CA LYS A 103 -3.21 -2.49 7.56
C LYS A 103 -3.89 -2.78 8.91
N ILE A 104 -4.35 -4.01 9.08
CA ILE A 104 -4.95 -4.49 10.32
C ILE A 104 -4.13 -5.63 10.91
N SER A 105 -4.29 -5.87 12.21
CA SER A 105 -3.65 -7.00 12.87
C SER A 105 -4.23 -8.32 12.36
N ASN A 106 -3.42 -9.39 12.34
CA ASN A 106 -3.89 -10.71 11.95
C ASN A 106 -5.12 -11.12 12.79
N PRO A 107 -6.27 -11.40 12.14
CA PRO A 107 -7.47 -11.75 12.87
C PRO A 107 -7.30 -13.09 13.56
N GLN A 108 -7.81 -13.18 14.79
CA GLN A 108 -7.66 -14.36 15.62
C GLN A 108 -8.74 -15.40 15.25
N PRO A 109 -8.38 -16.66 14.97
CA PRO A 109 -9.37 -17.70 14.75
C PRO A 109 -10.19 -17.90 16.04
N SER A 110 -11.52 -17.89 15.93
CA SER A 110 -12.43 -17.96 17.07
C SER A 110 -13.25 -19.25 17.08
N GLY A 111 -13.23 -19.96 18.20
CA GLY A 111 -14.05 -21.15 18.46
C GLY A 111 -13.41 -22.48 18.02
N LYS A 112 -14.23 -23.54 17.92
CA LYS A 112 -13.78 -24.88 17.51
C LYS A 112 -13.44 -24.96 16.01
N SER A 113 -14.04 -24.08 15.20
CA SER A 113 -13.81 -24.04 13.76
C SER A 113 -12.80 -22.93 13.44
N LYS A 114 -11.65 -23.33 12.90
CA LYS A 114 -10.61 -22.40 12.41
C LYS A 114 -11.06 -21.51 11.23
N ARG A 115 -12.32 -21.66 10.78
CA ARG A 115 -12.89 -20.92 9.66
C ARG A 115 -13.45 -19.54 10.05
N MET A 116 -13.68 -19.29 11.34
CA MET A 116 -14.22 -18.04 11.84
C MET A 116 -13.07 -17.17 12.37
N LEU A 117 -13.00 -15.93 11.91
CA LEU A 117 -11.97 -14.95 12.20
C LEU A 117 -12.57 -13.79 12.99
N LYS A 118 -11.93 -13.45 14.11
CA LYS A 118 -12.29 -12.31 14.95
C LYS A 118 -11.27 -11.20 14.75
N VAL A 119 -11.75 -10.05 14.30
CA VAL A 119 -10.96 -8.84 14.12
C VAL A 119 -10.95 -8.06 15.43
N ASN A 120 -9.84 -7.40 15.74
CA ASN A 120 -9.75 -6.57 16.94
C ASN A 120 -10.70 -5.38 16.82
N HIS A 121 -11.39 -5.05 17.91
CA HIS A 121 -12.31 -3.91 17.95
C HIS A 121 -11.57 -2.58 17.74
N GLU A 122 -10.32 -2.49 18.19
CA GLU A 122 -9.49 -1.31 17.96
C GLU A 122 -9.23 -1.06 16.48
N ASP A 123 -8.95 -2.12 15.72
CA ASP A 123 -8.68 -2.00 14.29
C ASP A 123 -9.97 -1.65 13.54
N ALA A 124 -11.11 -2.25 13.91
CA ALA A 124 -12.41 -1.86 13.36
C ALA A 124 -12.70 -0.36 13.56
N ALA A 125 -12.48 0.16 14.77
CA ALA A 125 -12.68 1.58 15.06
C ALA A 125 -11.70 2.50 14.28
N LYS A 126 -10.46 2.05 14.03
CA LYS A 126 -9.50 2.79 13.19
C LYS A 126 -9.99 2.87 11.74
N ILE A 127 -10.47 1.75 11.19
CA ILE A 127 -10.98 1.70 9.81
C ILE A 127 -12.16 2.66 9.65
N GLU A 128 -13.12 2.64 10.57
CA GLU A 128 -14.31 3.50 10.50
C GLU A 128 -13.93 5.00 10.57
N LYS A 129 -12.95 5.36 11.41
CA LYS A 129 -12.43 6.73 11.46
C LYS A 129 -11.78 7.15 10.14
N LEU A 130 -10.93 6.29 9.57
CA LEU A 130 -10.25 6.58 8.30
C LEU A 130 -11.23 6.65 7.14
N TYR A 131 -12.21 5.76 7.11
CA TYR A 131 -13.27 5.76 6.11
C TYR A 131 -14.10 7.05 6.16
N SER A 132 -14.46 7.51 7.36
CA SER A 132 -15.22 8.76 7.54
C SER A 132 -14.42 10.02 7.22
N ASN A 133 -13.08 9.98 7.30
CA ASN A 133 -12.23 11.12 6.94
C ASN A 133 -11.99 11.22 5.43
N LYS A 134 -12.16 10.11 4.71
CA LYS A 134 -11.88 10.01 3.27
C LYS A 134 -13.10 10.31 2.40
N ASN A 135 -14.30 10.35 2.99
CA ASN A 135 -15.58 10.39 2.32
C ASN A 135 -16.45 11.53 2.88
#